data_AF-A0A409XWL4-F1
#
_entry.id   AF-A0A409XWL4-F1
#
_cell.length_a   1.000
_cell.length_b   1.000
_cell.length_c   1.000
_cell.angle_alpha   90.00
_cell.angle_beta   90.00
_cell.angle_gamma   90.00
#
_symmetry.space_group_name_H-M   'P 1'
#
loop_
_entity.id
_entity.type
_entity.pdbx_description
1 polymer ?
#
loop_
_entity_poly.entity_id
_entity_poly.type
_entity_poly.pdbx_seq_one_letter_code
_entity_poly.pdbx_strand_id
1 'polypeptide(L)'
;MPRLLRRIASSFTPNSETDQLETPIFDTPLADQTVEELETLQKEILTAYKETIDQKETAKQNYRPAAAKAAHYQARSLRLKLNLVEQELHRRLPLIAKVVKKAKSFYL
;
A
#
# COMPACT_ATOMS: atom_id res chain seq x y z
N MET A 1 -36.23 12.62 2.25
CA MET A 1 -35.82 12.21 0.88
C MET A 1 -34.36 11.74 0.93
N PRO A 2 -33.98 10.60 0.31
CA PRO A 2 -32.70 9.96 0.59
C PRO A 2 -31.58 10.29 -0.44
N ARG A 3 -30.38 10.53 0.12
CA ARG A 3 -29.03 10.11 -0.31
C ARG A 3 -28.59 10.36 -1.76
N LEU A 4 -27.78 11.41 -1.95
CA LEU A 4 -26.85 11.54 -3.08
C LEU A 4 -25.46 11.02 -2.68
N LEU A 5 -25.26 9.71 -2.74
CA LEU A 5 -23.92 9.11 -2.85
C LEU A 5 -23.55 9.10 -4.33
N ARG A 6 -23.04 10.23 -4.82
CA ARG A 6 -22.59 10.36 -6.21
C ARG A 6 -21.18 9.76 -6.32
N ARG A 7 -21.14 8.55 -6.90
CA ARG A 7 -20.00 7.83 -7.49
C ARG A 7 -18.71 8.65 -7.62
N ILE A 8 -17.70 8.32 -6.82
CA ILE A 8 -16.29 8.58 -7.13
C ILE A 8 -15.80 7.38 -7.95
N ALA A 9 -16.15 7.36 -9.23
CA ALA A 9 -15.71 6.31 -10.15
C ALA A 9 -15.54 6.90 -11.55
N SER A 10 -14.68 7.91 -11.70
CA SER A 10 -14.25 8.40 -13.01
C SER A 10 -13.14 9.45 -12.87
N SER A 11 -11.91 9.01 -12.59
CA SER A 11 -10.68 9.74 -12.94
C SER A 11 -9.45 8.87 -12.68
N PHE A 12 -9.37 7.72 -13.35
CA PHE A 12 -8.10 7.01 -13.50
C PHE A 12 -7.73 7.11 -14.98
N THR A 13 -7.28 8.29 -15.38
CA THR A 13 -6.55 8.46 -16.64
C THR A 13 -5.14 7.92 -16.42
N PRO A 14 -4.67 6.93 -17.19
CA PRO A 14 -3.29 6.48 -17.12
C PRO A 14 -2.42 7.57 -17.73
N ASN A 15 -1.78 8.38 -16.88
CA ASN A 15 -0.75 9.32 -17.32
C ASN A 15 0.51 8.52 -17.65
N SER A 16 0.73 8.32 -18.94
CA SER A 16 1.97 7.78 -19.53
C SER A 16 3.04 8.86 -19.52
N GLU A 17 3.73 9.03 -18.40
CA GLU A 17 5.02 9.75 -18.29
C GLU A 17 5.48 9.67 -16.83
N THR A 18 6.09 8.55 -16.42
CA THR A 18 7.08 8.45 -15.31
C THR A 18 7.51 6.98 -15.13
N ASP A 19 8.37 6.50 -16.02
CA ASP A 19 9.07 5.20 -15.95
C ASP A 19 10.17 5.14 -14.86
N GLN A 20 9.89 5.49 -13.60
CA GLN A 20 10.95 5.40 -12.57
C GLN A 20 10.59 4.75 -11.24
N LEU A 21 9.44 4.09 -11.12
CA LEU A 21 9.24 3.06 -10.09
C LEU A 21 8.31 1.98 -10.63
N GLU A 22 8.76 1.22 -11.63
CA GLU A 22 8.38 -0.18 -11.80
C GLU A 22 8.84 -0.95 -10.55
N THR A 23 8.12 -0.74 -9.45
CA THR A 23 8.09 -1.74 -8.40
C THR A 23 6.83 -2.55 -8.71
N PRO A 24 6.96 -3.84 -9.07
CA PRO A 24 5.85 -4.73 -9.34
C PRO A 24 5.15 -5.06 -8.02
N ILE A 25 4.63 -4.05 -7.32
CA ILE A 25 4.13 -4.25 -5.95
C ILE A 25 2.76 -4.93 -6.01
N PHE A 26 2.00 -4.78 -7.10
CA PHE A 26 0.72 -5.46 -7.27
C PHE A 26 0.57 -6.03 -8.68
N ASP A 27 1.42 -6.98 -9.03
CA ASP A 27 1.17 -7.85 -10.20
C ASP A 27 -0.01 -8.79 -9.94
N THR A 28 -0.23 -9.12 -8.66
CA THR A 28 -1.38 -9.84 -8.15
C THR A 28 -2.30 -8.90 -7.35
N PRO A 29 -3.63 -9.03 -7.50
CA PRO A 29 -4.56 -8.25 -6.69
C PRO A 29 -4.43 -8.67 -5.21
N LEU A 30 -4.45 -7.69 -4.29
CA LEU A 30 -4.32 -7.94 -2.84
C LEU A 30 -5.35 -8.95 -2.31
N ALA A 31 -6.51 -9.03 -2.98
CA ALA A 31 -7.58 -9.95 -2.64
C ALA A 31 -7.16 -11.43 -2.79
N ASP A 32 -6.22 -11.73 -3.69
CA ASP A 32 -5.83 -13.10 -4.02
C ASP A 32 -4.53 -13.52 -3.30
N GLN A 33 -3.80 -12.57 -2.73
CA GLN A 33 -2.56 -12.82 -2.00
C GLN A 33 -2.80 -13.54 -0.67
N THR A 34 -1.82 -14.26 -0.13
CA THR A 34 -1.91 -14.85 1.23
C THR A 34 -1.62 -13.80 2.32
N VAL A 35 -1.90 -14.11 3.60
CA VAL A 35 -1.55 -13.19 4.70
C VAL A 35 -0.04 -13.03 4.84
N GLU A 36 0.73 -14.11 4.62
CA GLU A 36 2.19 -14.05 4.63
C GLU A 36 2.72 -13.13 3.51
N GLU A 37 2.17 -13.24 2.30
CA GLU A 37 2.50 -12.34 1.18
C GLU A 37 2.14 -10.87 1.48
N LEU A 38 1.01 -10.62 2.12
CA LEU A 38 0.63 -9.26 2.53
C LEU A 38 1.59 -8.70 3.60
N GLU A 39 2.09 -9.53 4.52
CA GLU A 39 3.09 -9.14 5.51
C GLU A 39 4.47 -8.86 4.88
N THR A 40 4.91 -9.68 3.92
CA THR A 40 6.16 -9.43 3.19
C THR A 40 6.06 -8.14 2.40
N LEU A 41 4.94 -7.92 1.72
CA LEU A 41 4.68 -6.73 0.93
C LEU A 41 4.59 -5.47 1.82
N GLN A 42 4.00 -5.58 3.01
CA GLN A 42 4.03 -4.50 4.00
C GLN A 42 5.47 -4.09 4.38
N LYS A 43 6.34 -5.08 4.61
CA LYS A 43 7.76 -4.83 4.96
C LYS A 43 8.52 -4.19 3.81
N GLU A 44 8.33 -4.66 2.58
CA GLU A 44 8.96 -4.10 1.38
C GLU A 44 8.55 -2.64 1.17
N ILE A 45 7.25 -2.33 1.25
CA ILE A 45 6.75 -0.95 1.15
C ILE A 45 7.35 -0.07 2.27
N LEU A 46 7.44 -0.58 3.50
CA LEU A 46 8.03 0.17 4.62
C LEU A 46 9.51 0.48 4.39
N THR A 47 10.28 -0.47 3.85
CA THR A 47 11.70 -0.27 3.51
C THR A 47 11.84 0.78 2.42
N ALA A 48 11.12 0.64 1.31
CA ALA A 48 11.12 1.62 0.23
C ALA A 48 10.66 3.01 0.71
N TYR A 49 9.67 3.07 1.60
CA TYR A 49 9.20 4.33 2.17
C TYR A 49 10.31 5.03 2.96
N LYS A 50 11.04 4.32 3.82
CA LYS A 50 12.16 4.89 4.58
C LYS A 50 13.25 5.42 3.65
N GLU A 51 13.65 4.65 2.65
CA GLU A 51 14.63 5.07 1.66
C GLU A 51 14.19 6.33 0.91
N THR A 52 12.93 6.43 0.49
CA THR A 52 12.42 7.64 -0.18
C THR A 52 12.38 8.87 0.75
N ILE A 53 12.17 8.69 2.06
CA ILE A 53 12.27 9.78 3.03
C ILE A 53 13.73 10.24 3.16
N ASP A 54 14.68 9.32 3.24
CA ASP A 54 16.10 9.65 3.30
C ASP A 54 16.58 10.36 2.03
N GLN A 55 16.11 9.90 0.86
CA GLN A 55 16.34 10.58 -0.43
C GLN A 55 15.76 12.00 -0.45
N LYS A 56 14.59 12.21 0.15
CA LYS A 56 13.98 13.54 0.25
C LYS A 56 14.81 14.47 1.14
N GLU A 57 15.26 13.99 2.30
CA GLU A 57 16.07 14.81 3.22
C GLU A 57 17.45 15.13 2.64
N THR A 58 18.11 14.15 2.01
CA THR A 58 19.38 14.39 1.29
C THR A 58 19.20 15.36 0.12
N ALA A 59 18.10 15.29 -0.64
CA ALA A 59 17.81 16.24 -1.70
C ALA A 59 17.60 17.67 -1.18
N LYS A 60 16.97 17.84 -0.01
CA LYS A 60 16.84 19.15 0.65
C LYS A 60 18.19 19.71 1.07
N GLN A 61 19.03 18.89 1.72
CA GLN A 61 20.38 19.29 2.15
C GLN A 61 21.24 19.74 0.97
N ASN A 62 21.07 19.11 -0.19
CA ASN A 62 21.78 19.45 -1.42
C ASN A 62 21.13 20.59 -2.22
N TYR A 63 20.15 21.31 -1.67
CA TYR A 63 19.40 22.38 -2.36
C TYR A 63 18.82 21.95 -3.72
N ARG A 64 18.31 20.72 -3.80
CA ARG A 64 17.66 20.16 -5.00
C ARG A 64 16.14 20.07 -4.82
N PRO A 65 15.39 21.17 -4.99
CA PRO A 65 13.96 21.23 -4.68
C PRO A 65 13.11 20.31 -5.56
N ALA A 66 13.47 20.14 -6.84
CA ALA A 66 12.76 19.23 -7.74
C ALA A 66 12.86 17.77 -7.30
N ALA A 67 14.07 17.32 -6.90
CA ALA A 67 14.30 15.97 -6.40
C ALA A 67 13.59 15.73 -5.06
N ALA A 68 13.65 16.70 -4.13
CA ALA A 68 12.92 16.62 -2.86
C ALA A 68 11.40 16.55 -3.06
N LYS A 69 10.87 17.28 -4.05
CA LYS A 69 9.46 17.24 -4.42
C LYS A 69 9.07 15.90 -5.05
N ALA A 70 9.91 15.34 -5.92
CA ALA A 70 9.70 14.01 -6.50
C ALA A 70 9.66 12.92 -5.40
N ALA A 71 10.68 12.87 -4.54
CA ALA A 71 10.75 11.93 -3.43
C ALA A 71 9.56 12.09 -2.45
N HIS A 72 9.06 13.32 -2.25
CA HIS A 72 7.85 13.55 -1.47
C HIS A 72 6.60 12.89 -2.07
N TYR A 73 6.38 13.01 -3.37
CA TYR A 73 5.24 12.36 -4.04
C TYR A 73 5.38 10.84 -4.03
N GLN A 74 6.60 10.32 -4.23
CA GLN A 74 6.88 8.89 -4.12
C GLN A 74 6.56 8.36 -2.72
N ALA A 75 7.05 9.02 -1.66
CA ALA A 75 6.75 8.66 -0.28
C ALA A 75 5.23 8.68 0.01
N ARG A 76 4.50 9.68 -0.54
CA ARG A 76 3.04 9.75 -0.41
C ARG A 76 2.34 8.58 -1.09
N SER A 77 2.80 8.19 -2.29
CA SER A 77 2.28 7.02 -3.02
C SER A 77 2.51 5.73 -2.24
N LEU A 78 3.72 5.51 -1.73
CA LEU A 78 4.06 4.36 -0.89
C LEU A 78 3.20 4.29 0.37
N ARG A 79 2.95 5.44 1.03
CA ARG A 79 2.07 5.49 2.20
C ARG A 79 0.63 5.09 1.88
N LEU A 80 0.12 5.49 0.71
CA LEU A 80 -1.21 5.06 0.26
C LEU A 80 -1.26 3.56 0.00
N LYS A 81 -0.23 2.99 -0.65
CA LYS A 81 -0.12 1.53 -0.85
C LYS A 81 -0.07 0.79 0.49
N LEU A 82 0.73 1.27 1.44
CA LEU A 82 0.85 0.69 2.78
C LEU A 82 -0.51 0.62 3.50
N ASN A 83 -1.29 1.71 3.44
CA ASN A 83 -2.61 1.76 4.06
C ASN A 83 -3.56 0.70 3.48
N LEU A 84 -3.49 0.43 2.16
CA LEU A 84 -4.32 -0.60 1.52
C LEU A 84 -3.95 -2.00 2.01
N VAL A 85 -2.66 -2.28 2.14
CA VAL A 85 -2.14 -3.56 2.65
C VAL A 85 -2.52 -3.76 4.10
N GLU A 86 -2.33 -2.74 4.94
CA GLU A 86 -2.74 -2.76 6.35
C GLU A 86 -4.24 -2.98 6.52
N GLN A 87 -5.05 -2.34 5.66
CA GLN A 87 -6.49 -2.53 5.67
C GLN A 87 -6.88 -3.98 5.30
N GLU A 88 -6.23 -4.56 4.29
CA GLU A 88 -6.52 -5.93 3.87
C GLU A 88 -6.04 -6.96 4.91
N LEU A 89 -4.88 -6.75 5.53
CA LEU A 89 -4.41 -7.53 6.68
C LEU A 89 -5.41 -7.46 7.83
N HIS A 90 -5.85 -6.26 8.22
CA HIS A 90 -6.82 -6.06 9.29
C HIS A 90 -8.17 -6.74 8.98
N ARG A 91 -8.57 -6.82 7.71
CA ARG A 91 -9.78 -7.54 7.30
C ARG A 91 -9.64 -9.06 7.47
N ARG A 92 -8.45 -9.61 7.25
CA ARG A 92 -8.19 -11.07 7.20
C ARG A 92 -7.84 -11.68 8.53
N LEU A 93 -7.06 -11.00 9.36
CA LEU A 93 -6.62 -11.52 10.66
C LEU A 93 -7.79 -12.00 11.55
N PRO A 94 -8.92 -11.27 11.67
CA PRO A 94 -10.07 -11.74 12.44
C PRO A 94 -10.76 -12.97 11.82
N LEU A 95 -10.74 -13.10 10.49
CA LEU A 95 -11.34 -14.24 9.79
C LEU A 95 -10.53 -15.50 10.05
N ILE A 96 -9.21 -15.42 9.97
CA ILE A 96 -8.31 -16.54 10.30
C ILE A 96 -8.48 -16.95 11.77
N ALA A 97 -8.52 -15.99 12.70
CA ALA A 97 -8.71 -16.29 14.11
C ALA A 97 -10.04 -17.03 14.39
N LYS A 98 -11.12 -16.69 13.67
CA LYS A 98 -12.42 -17.38 13.78
C LYS A 98 -12.37 -18.80 13.21
N VAL A 99 -11.72 -19.00 12.06
CA VAL A 99 -11.54 -20.33 11.45
C VAL A 99 -10.75 -21.24 12.38
N VAL A 100 -9.64 -20.76 12.95
CA VAL A 100 -8.81 -21.53 13.90
C VAL A 100 -9.60 -21.91 15.15
N LYS A 101 -10.38 -20.98 15.74
CA LYS A 101 -11.24 -21.27 16.90
C LYS A 101 -12.28 -22.35 16.57
N LYS A 102 -12.93 -22.24 15.41
CA LYS A 102 -13.94 -23.20 14.95
C LYS A 102 -13.32 -24.58 14.68
N ALA A 103 -12.13 -24.64 14.07
CA ALA A 103 -11.43 -25.90 13.86
C ALA A 103 -11.11 -26.59 15.19
N LYS A 104 -10.59 -25.84 16.17
CA LYS A 104 -10.29 -26.38 17.51
C LYS A 104 -11.51 -26.92 18.24
N SER A 105 -12.70 -26.34 18.05
CA SER A 105 -13.93 -26.85 18.68
C SER A 105 -14.48 -28.13 18.04
N PHE A 106 -13.99 -28.54 16.86
CA PHE A 106 -14.39 -29.81 16.24
C PHE A 106 -13.52 -31.00 16.66
N TYR A 107 -12.35 -30.74 17.27
CA TYR A 107 -11.40 -31.78 17.70
C TYR A 107 -11.36 -31.94 19.23
N LEU A 108 -12.31 -31.34 19.95
CA LEU A 108 -12.55 -31.48 21.40
C LEU A 108 -13.96 -32.03 21.60
#